data_AF-A0A7C7VJ57-F1
#
_entry.id   AF-A0A7C7VJ57-F1
#
_cell.length_a   1.000
_cell.length_b   1.000
_cell.length_c   1.000
_cell.angle_alpha   90.00
_cell.angle_beta   90.00
_cell.angle_gamma   90.00
#
_symmetry.space_group_name_H-M   'P 1'
#
loop_
_entity.id
_entity.type
_entity.pdbx_description
1 polymer ?
#
loop_
_entity_poly.entity_id
_entity_poly.type
_entity_poly.pdbx_seq_one_letter_code
_entity_poly.pdbx_strand_id
1 'polypeptide(L)'
;MNLEIKERFISAWEEYFPGCELPIVCFYSDELNGVEFPAAPKPNAKGYTCIFNLLACVKKGHDRAFNKENLGCFGCFLPFGFDTEVTEDVKNYVCNVERFIIAPVIKHINYAA
;
A
#
# COMPACT_ATOMS: atom_id res chain seq x y z
N MET A 1 -3.15 19.41 -16.40
CA MET A 1 -2.69 18.08 -16.88
C MET A 1 -2.12 18.24 -18.28
N ASN A 2 -0.96 17.66 -18.56
CA ASN A 2 -0.37 17.64 -19.90
C ASN A 2 -0.88 16.39 -20.67
N LEU A 3 -1.58 16.60 -21.79
CA LEU A 3 -2.21 15.52 -22.57
C LEU A 3 -1.19 14.63 -23.29
N GLU A 4 -0.09 15.21 -23.78
CA GLU A 4 0.97 14.47 -24.47
C GLU A 4 1.63 13.44 -23.54
N ILE A 5 1.86 13.82 -22.28
CA ILE A 5 2.39 12.90 -21.25
C ILE A 5 1.40 11.76 -20.98
N LYS A 6 0.10 12.06 -20.89
CA LYS A 6 -0.94 11.06 -20.65
C LYS A 6 -1.00 10.04 -21.79
N GLU A 7 -1.05 10.50 -23.03
CA GLU A 7 -1.12 9.63 -24.21
C GLU A 7 0.11 8.74 -24.29
N ARG A 8 1.31 9.31 -24.12
CA ARG A 8 2.56 8.54 -24.12
C ARG A 8 2.59 7.48 -23.00
N PHE A 9 2.10 7.82 -21.82
CA PHE A 9 2.02 6.88 -20.69
C PHE A 9 1.08 5.72 -21.00
N ILE A 10 -0.12 5.99 -21.52
CA ILE A 10 -1.11 4.95 -21.85
C ILE A 10 -0.55 4.01 -22.92
N SER A 11 0.00 4.55 -24.02
CA SER A 11 0.57 3.73 -25.09
C SER A 11 1.71 2.83 -24.59
N ALA A 12 2.61 3.36 -23.75
CA ALA A 12 3.68 2.56 -23.15
C ALA A 12 3.11 1.51 -22.18
N TRP A 13 2.10 1.85 -21.38
CA TRP A 13 1.49 0.90 -20.45
C TRP A 13 0.85 -0.28 -21.19
N GLU A 14 0.12 -0.03 -22.26
CA GLU A 14 -0.49 -1.07 -23.09
C GLU A 14 0.55 -1.96 -23.78
N GLU A 15 1.68 -1.39 -24.21
CA GLU A 15 2.78 -2.13 -24.84
C GLU A 15 3.49 -3.07 -23.84
N TYR A 16 3.84 -2.57 -22.66
CA TYR A 16 4.67 -3.31 -21.70
C TYR A 16 3.87 -4.11 -20.68
N PHE A 17 2.60 -3.77 -20.44
CA PHE A 17 1.71 -4.41 -19.46
C PHE A 17 0.34 -4.77 -20.07
N PRO A 18 0.31 -5.57 -21.16
CA PRO A 18 -0.93 -5.86 -21.87
C PRO A 18 -1.94 -6.58 -20.96
N GLY A 19 -3.16 -6.05 -20.89
CA GLY A 19 -4.25 -6.59 -20.08
C GLY A 19 -4.19 -6.26 -18.59
N CYS A 20 -3.16 -5.53 -18.14
CA CYS A 20 -3.07 -5.06 -16.75
C CYS A 20 -3.91 -3.79 -16.54
N GLU A 21 -4.57 -3.69 -15.38
CA GLU A 21 -5.18 -2.44 -14.92
C GLU A 21 -4.12 -1.32 -14.81
N LEU A 22 -4.54 -0.07 -15.00
CA LEU A 22 -3.66 1.08 -14.77
C LEU A 22 -3.16 1.08 -13.32
N PRO A 23 -1.91 1.51 -13.07
CA PRO A 23 -1.35 1.50 -11.73
C PRO A 23 -2.04 2.54 -10.85
N ILE A 24 -2.10 2.27 -9.55
CA ILE A 24 -2.44 3.30 -8.58
C ILE A 24 -1.26 4.28 -8.50
N VAL A 25 -1.53 5.55 -8.73
CA VAL A 25 -0.53 6.63 -8.64
C VAL A 25 -0.60 7.27 -7.27
N CYS A 26 0.56 7.48 -6.66
CA CYS A 26 0.70 8.18 -5.39
C CYS A 26 1.68 9.35 -5.55
N PHE A 27 1.44 10.44 -4.83
CA PHE A 27 2.35 11.58 -4.75
C PHE A 27 2.28 12.19 -3.35
N TYR A 28 3.33 12.91 -2.95
CA TYR A 28 3.34 13.68 -1.71
C TYR A 28 2.93 15.12 -2.00
N SER A 29 2.17 15.71 -1.08
CA SER A 29 1.77 17.11 -1.14
C SER A 29 1.58 17.63 0.29
N ASP A 30 1.90 18.91 0.48
CA ASP A 30 1.66 19.62 1.75
C ASP A 30 0.20 20.13 1.84
N GLU A 31 -0.56 20.06 0.75
CA GLU A 31 -1.93 20.55 0.65
C GLU A 31 -2.90 19.44 0.23
N LEU A 32 -4.10 19.43 0.83
CA LEU A 32 -5.12 18.43 0.49
C LEU A 32 -5.72 18.63 -0.91
N ASN A 33 -5.74 19.86 -1.44
CA ASN A 33 -6.26 20.15 -2.79
C ASN A 33 -7.68 19.59 -3.06
N GLY A 34 -8.54 19.55 -2.04
CA GLY A 34 -9.90 19.01 -2.15
C GLY A 34 -10.01 17.48 -2.14
N VAL A 35 -8.90 16.77 -1.95
CA VAL A 35 -8.86 15.31 -1.80
C VAL A 35 -9.46 14.89 -0.45
N GLU A 36 -10.15 13.76 -0.44
CA GLU A 36 -10.75 13.22 0.78
C GLU A 36 -9.67 12.79 1.79
N PHE A 37 -9.78 13.31 3.01
CA PHE A 37 -8.95 12.91 4.15
C PHE A 37 -9.84 12.26 5.23
N PRO A 38 -10.04 10.93 5.19
CA PRO A 38 -10.95 10.26 6.12
C PRO A 38 -10.37 10.17 7.52
N ALA A 39 -11.23 9.93 8.50
CA ALA A 39 -10.80 9.54 9.84
C ALA A 39 -10.10 8.18 9.83
N ALA A 40 -9.18 7.98 10.79
CA ALA A 40 -8.53 6.69 10.99
C ALA A 40 -9.56 5.57 11.16
N PRO A 41 -9.38 4.42 10.48
CA PRO A 41 -10.26 3.29 10.66
C PRO A 41 -10.13 2.78 12.09
N LYS A 42 -11.28 2.56 12.74
CA LYS A 42 -11.30 1.96 14.09
C LYS A 42 -10.76 0.51 14.00
N PRO A 43 -9.95 0.07 14.99
CA PRO A 43 -9.63 -1.34 15.12
C PRO A 43 -10.92 -2.17 15.18
N ASN A 44 -10.88 -3.35 14.56
CA ASN A 44 -12.01 -4.28 14.56
C ASN A 44 -11.58 -5.65 15.12
N ALA A 45 -12.52 -6.59 15.21
CA ALA A 45 -12.24 -7.93 15.75
C ALA A 45 -11.16 -8.72 14.98
N LYS A 46 -10.84 -8.33 13.75
CA LYS A 46 -9.77 -8.91 12.90
C LYS A 46 -8.47 -8.09 12.95
N GLY A 47 -8.40 -7.06 13.79
CA GLY A 47 -7.24 -6.21 13.98
C GLY A 47 -7.32 -4.87 13.23
N TYR A 48 -6.16 -4.41 12.77
CA TYR A 48 -5.97 -3.13 12.09
C TYR A 48 -6.45 -3.17 10.63
N THR A 49 -6.92 -2.03 10.11
CA THR A 49 -7.28 -1.93 8.69
C THR A 49 -6.02 -1.65 7.87
N CYS A 50 -5.60 -2.62 7.06
CA CYS A 50 -4.42 -2.51 6.19
C CYS A 50 -4.62 -1.48 5.06
N ILE A 51 -3.50 -0.93 4.55
CA ILE A 51 -3.47 0.00 3.43
C ILE A 51 -4.17 -0.54 2.17
N PHE A 52 -4.08 -1.83 1.88
CA PHE A 52 -4.77 -2.42 0.72
C PHE A 52 -6.30 -2.25 0.79
N ASN A 53 -6.87 -2.33 2.00
CA ASN A 53 -8.31 -2.09 2.18
C ASN A 53 -8.64 -0.59 2.01
N LEU A 54 -7.76 0.30 2.49
CA LEU A 54 -7.91 1.75 2.31
C LEU A 54 -7.79 2.17 0.83
N LEU A 55 -6.99 1.46 0.03
CA LEU A 55 -6.84 1.69 -1.42
C LEU A 55 -7.99 1.13 -2.27
N ALA A 56 -8.92 0.37 -1.69
CA ALA A 56 -10.05 -0.20 -2.43
C ALA A 56 -10.95 0.88 -3.04
N CYS A 57 -11.06 2.06 -2.42
CA CYS A 57 -11.78 3.20 -3.00
C CYS A 57 -10.99 3.88 -4.12
N VAL A 58 -9.66 3.93 -4.01
CA VAL A 58 -8.78 4.51 -5.04
C VAL A 58 -8.88 3.72 -6.34
N LYS A 59 -8.97 2.39 -6.24
CA LYS A 59 -9.28 1.52 -7.41
C LYS A 59 -10.61 1.83 -8.09
N LYS A 60 -11.54 2.50 -7.40
CA LYS A 60 -12.84 2.92 -7.95
C LYS A 60 -12.82 4.37 -8.46
N GLY A 61 -11.65 5.01 -8.52
CA GLY A 61 -11.49 6.38 -9.00
C GLY A 61 -11.73 7.45 -7.94
N HIS A 62 -11.64 7.10 -6.64
CA HIS A 62 -11.74 8.07 -5.55
C HIS A 62 -10.35 8.46 -5.04
N ASP A 63 -9.96 9.71 -5.24
CA ASP A 63 -8.72 10.24 -4.70
C ASP A 63 -8.76 10.23 -3.17
N ARG A 64 -7.65 9.85 -2.53
CA ARG A 64 -7.57 9.79 -1.08
C ARG A 64 -6.21 10.23 -0.56
N ALA A 65 -6.24 11.05 0.49
CA ALA A 65 -5.06 11.54 1.17
C ALA A 65 -4.78 10.69 2.43
N PHE A 66 -3.50 10.39 2.66
CA PHE A 66 -3.05 9.60 3.80
C PHE A 66 -1.89 10.28 4.52
N ASN A 67 -1.87 10.13 5.85
CA ASN A 67 -0.74 10.45 6.70
C ASN A 67 -0.71 9.46 7.90
N LYS A 68 0.19 9.67 8.85
CA LYS A 68 0.26 8.83 10.07
C LYS A 68 -1.02 8.81 10.90
N GLU A 69 -1.85 9.83 10.79
CA GLU A 69 -3.03 10.01 11.65
C GLU A 69 -4.23 9.21 11.15
N ASN A 70 -4.37 8.98 9.84
CA ASN A 70 -5.54 8.30 9.27
C ASN A 70 -5.25 6.91 8.71
N LEU A 71 -4.01 6.48 8.72
CA LEU A 71 -3.62 5.12 8.35
C LEU A 71 -3.98 4.14 9.46
N GLY A 72 -4.57 3.01 9.05
CA GLY A 72 -5.11 2.03 9.98
C GLY A 72 -4.09 1.02 10.52
N CYS A 73 -2.95 0.86 9.85
CA CYS A 73 -1.92 -0.12 10.19
C CYS A 73 -0.54 0.52 10.09
N PHE A 74 0.34 0.30 11.07
CA PHE A 74 1.71 0.83 11.07
C PHE A 74 2.59 0.25 9.95
N GLY A 75 2.22 -0.91 9.39
CA GLY A 75 2.98 -1.59 8.33
C GLY A 75 3.17 -0.78 7.05
N CYS A 76 2.40 0.28 6.82
CA CYS A 76 2.57 1.17 5.66
C CYS A 76 3.41 2.43 5.95
N PHE A 77 3.83 2.70 7.19
CA PHE A 77 4.59 3.90 7.49
C PHE A 77 5.97 3.92 6.85
N LEU A 78 6.72 2.82 6.93
CA LEU A 78 8.05 2.72 6.32
C LEU A 78 7.97 2.75 4.77
N PRO A 79 7.13 1.94 4.08
CA PRO A 79 7.02 2.00 2.62
C PRO A 79 6.56 3.35 2.06
N PHE A 80 5.78 4.11 2.83
CA PHE A 80 5.31 5.45 2.43
C PHE A 80 6.22 6.57 2.98
N GLY A 81 7.40 6.25 3.50
CA GLY A 81 8.36 7.24 3.97
C GLY A 81 7.87 8.10 5.13
N PHE A 82 6.78 7.72 5.80
CA PHE A 82 6.31 8.39 7.00
C PHE A 82 7.20 8.03 8.20
N ASP A 83 7.78 6.84 8.21
CA ASP A 83 8.84 6.44 9.13
C ASP A 83 10.13 6.12 8.39
N THR A 84 11.24 6.30 9.09
CA THR A 84 12.60 5.98 8.61
C THR A 84 13.28 4.94 9.49
N GLU A 85 12.77 4.69 10.70
CA GLU A 85 13.32 3.72 11.63
C GLU A 85 12.74 2.33 11.37
N VAL A 86 13.63 1.35 11.22
CA VAL A 86 13.26 -0.06 11.09
C VAL A 86 13.34 -0.71 12.48
N THR A 87 12.28 -0.53 13.26
CA THR A 87 12.16 -1.14 14.60
C THR A 87 12.04 -2.65 14.52
N GLU A 88 12.24 -3.35 15.64
CA GLU A 88 12.10 -4.81 15.67
C GLU A 88 10.67 -5.27 15.35
N ASP A 89 9.65 -4.49 15.75
CA ASP A 89 8.25 -4.75 15.38
C ASP A 89 8.02 -4.61 13.88
N VAL A 90 8.63 -3.60 13.25
CA VAL A 90 8.58 -3.41 11.79
C VAL A 90 9.27 -4.57 11.08
N LYS A 91 10.45 -5.00 11.53
CA LYS A 91 11.13 -6.19 10.97
C LYS A 91 10.27 -7.43 11.13
N ASN A 92 9.72 -7.66 12.31
CA ASN A 92 8.88 -8.81 12.58
C ASN A 92 7.65 -8.81 11.68
N TYR A 93 7.02 -7.66 11.46
CA TYR A 93 5.90 -7.54 10.54
C TYR A 93 6.33 -7.80 9.09
N VAL A 94 7.30 -7.07 8.55
CA VAL A 94 7.71 -7.19 7.14
C VAL A 94 8.25 -8.59 6.82
N CYS A 95 9.10 -9.15 7.69
CA CYS A 95 9.75 -10.44 7.44
C CYS A 95 8.90 -11.66 7.82
N ASN A 96 7.98 -11.56 8.79
CA ASN A 96 7.11 -12.69 9.17
C ASN A 96 5.73 -12.67 8.53
N VAL A 97 5.24 -11.53 8.01
CA VAL A 97 3.97 -11.51 7.24
C VAL A 97 4.13 -12.24 5.91
N GLU A 98 5.31 -12.24 5.29
CA GLU A 98 5.61 -13.11 4.13
C GLU A 98 5.50 -14.60 4.47
N ARG A 99 5.74 -14.99 5.73
CA ARG A 99 5.57 -16.38 6.17
C ARG A 99 4.10 -16.78 6.34
N PHE A 100 3.18 -15.82 6.45
CA PHE A 100 1.73 -16.09 6.62
C PHE A 100 0.97 -16.26 5.30
N ILE A 101 1.55 -15.92 4.13
CA ILE A 101 0.92 -16.19 2.81
C ILE A 101 1.19 -17.62 2.31
N ILE A 102 2.03 -18.40 3.00
CA ILE A 102 2.09 -19.85 2.79
C ILE A 102 1.09 -20.51 3.75
N ALA A 103 -0.19 -20.48 3.38
CA ALA A 103 -1.12 -21.52 3.84
C ALA A 103 -0.50 -22.90 3.54
N PRO A 104 -0.78 -23.93 4.36
CA PRO A 104 0.13 -25.01 4.71
C PRO A 104 0.50 -25.88 3.50
N VAL A 105 1.55 -25.49 2.80
CA VAL A 105 2.22 -26.36 1.83
C VAL A 105 3.68 -26.44 2.26
N ILE A 106 3.94 -27.56 2.93
CA ILE A 106 5.23 -28.20 3.19
C ILE A 106 5.95 -27.74 4.47
N LYS A 107 5.87 -28.66 5.43
CA LYS A 107 6.67 -28.76 6.64
C LYS A 107 8.16 -28.95 6.32
N HIS A 108 8.97 -28.50 7.26
CA HIS A 108 10.38 -28.84 7.48
C HIS A 108 11.39 -28.17 6.55
N ILE A 109 11.90 -27.03 7.02
CA ILE A 109 13.33 -26.75 6.88
C ILE A 109 13.87 -26.62 8.30
N ASN A 110 14.51 -27.70 8.76
CA ASN A 110 15.39 -27.66 9.91
C ASN A 110 16.62 -26.83 9.52
N TYR A 111 16.83 -25.69 10.16
CA TYR A 111 18.18 -25.13 10.23
C TYR A 111 18.90 -25.88 11.35
N ALA A 112 19.73 -26.84 10.96
CA ALA A 112 20.77 -27.37 11.83
C ALA A 112 21.97 -26.42 11.78
N ALA A 113 22.35 -25.95 12.97
CA ALA A 113 23.62 -25.36 13.43
C ALA A 113 24.42 -24.48 12.47
#